data_AF-A0A953UE43-F1
#
_entry.id   AF-A0A953UE43-F1
#
_cell.length_a   1.000
_cell.length_b   1.000
_cell.length_c   1.000
_cell.angle_alpha   90.00
_cell.angle_beta   90.00
_cell.angle_gamma   90.00
#
_symmetry.space_group_name_H-M   'P 1'
#
loop_
_entity.id
_entity.type
_entity.pdbx_description
1 polymer ?
#
loop_
_entity_poly.entity_id
_entity_poly.type
_entity_poly.pdbx_seq_one_letter_code
_entity_poly.pdbx_strand_id
1 'polypeptide(L)'
;MSEAYLTLEAGGRRFPLAAGQSWAIGRGDGCAVMLDSRSVSRLHALIQRRDAGDFSLVDLGSRNGSFVNNHRVSLPVVLNDKDRLIFGDQELAFRNPAYAGSLVPAVSTDDRNAPTTQMHTHSLATIVVVDIRDFTPLAQTVSEALLSQAIGTWFLRVGQVTQRLGSWAQKYIGDAVMAVWVHDNRTQLQAELVRALRAVNEINVATSEISRLLPLPGPLRIGAGVNTGPAILGGFEYTALGDTVNAAFRLEAATKGLGLGVALGERTFAELGLAPMGPFQRRQVVLKGYEASKTAWAISFEDLEIFLAQCP
;
A
#
# COMPACT_ATOMS: atom_id res chain seq x y z
N MET A 1 -20.02 -9.09 -20.53
CA MET A 1 -20.13 -8.21 -19.34
C MET A 1 -19.65 -6.83 -19.75
N SER A 2 -20.35 -5.77 -19.36
CA SER A 2 -19.99 -4.40 -19.74
C SER A 2 -18.79 -3.92 -18.91
N GLU A 3 -17.74 -3.45 -19.58
CA GLU A 3 -16.48 -3.02 -18.93
C GLU A 3 -16.62 -1.64 -18.28
N ALA A 4 -15.81 -1.34 -17.27
CA ALA A 4 -15.74 -0.02 -16.66
C ALA A 4 -15.09 0.99 -17.62
N TYR A 5 -15.52 2.25 -17.54
CA TYR A 5 -15.02 3.32 -18.40
C TYR A 5 -15.13 4.68 -17.72
N LEU A 6 -14.34 5.65 -18.20
CA LEU A 6 -14.53 7.07 -17.90
C LEU A 6 -15.28 7.74 -19.04
N THR A 7 -16.12 8.73 -18.72
CA THR A 7 -16.76 9.60 -19.70
C THR A 7 -16.36 11.03 -19.42
N LEU A 8 -15.83 11.73 -20.42
CA LEU A 8 -15.59 13.17 -20.34
C LEU A 8 -16.92 13.90 -20.44
N GLU A 9 -17.26 14.71 -19.44
CA GLU A 9 -18.52 15.48 -19.42
C GLU A 9 -18.56 16.47 -20.61
N ALA A 10 -17.41 17.08 -20.92
CA ALA A 10 -17.23 17.85 -22.14
C ALA A 10 -17.14 16.92 -23.36
N GLY A 11 -18.20 16.88 -24.17
CA GLY A 11 -18.21 16.19 -25.47
C GLY A 11 -18.46 14.67 -25.41
N GLY A 12 -18.66 14.08 -24.23
CA GLY A 12 -19.15 12.70 -24.07
C GLY A 12 -18.16 11.61 -24.50
N ARG A 13 -16.89 11.94 -24.73
CA ARG A 13 -15.85 10.98 -25.12
C ARG A 13 -15.65 9.94 -24.02
N ARG A 14 -15.61 8.67 -24.41
CA ARG A 14 -15.43 7.53 -23.48
C ARG A 14 -14.03 6.96 -23.56
N PHE A 15 -13.51 6.56 -22.40
CA PHE A 15 -12.22 5.89 -22.24
C PHE A 15 -12.44 4.54 -21.54
N PRO A 16 -12.36 3.41 -22.27
CA PRO A 16 -12.54 2.09 -21.68
C PRO A 16 -11.36 1.73 -20.78
N LEU A 17 -11.65 1.19 -19.60
CA LEU A 17 -10.66 0.66 -18.66
C LEU A 17 -10.57 -0.86 -18.82
N ALA A 18 -10.23 -1.30 -20.03
CA ALA A 18 -10.19 -2.70 -20.47
C ALA A 18 -8.89 -3.42 -20.05
N ALA A 19 -8.84 -4.75 -20.23
CA ALA A 19 -7.72 -5.69 -19.99
C ALA A 19 -6.40 -5.04 -19.49
N GLY A 20 -6.32 -4.85 -18.17
CA GLY A 20 -5.20 -4.20 -17.50
C GLY A 20 -5.49 -4.02 -16.01
N GLN A 21 -4.46 -3.70 -15.23
CA GLN A 21 -4.59 -3.40 -13.80
C GLN A 21 -4.34 -1.92 -13.48
N SER A 22 -3.83 -1.13 -14.44
CA SER A 22 -3.57 0.30 -14.24
C SER A 22 -3.66 1.07 -15.55
N TRP A 23 -4.22 2.29 -15.48
CA TRP A 23 -4.40 3.22 -16.59
C TRP A 23 -3.96 4.61 -16.16
N ALA A 24 -2.94 5.15 -16.85
CA ALA A 24 -2.46 6.50 -16.63
C ALA A 24 -3.43 7.54 -17.21
N ILE A 25 -3.66 8.61 -16.44
CA ILE A 25 -4.43 9.79 -16.81
C ILE A 25 -3.47 10.98 -16.91
N GLY A 26 -3.54 11.74 -18.00
CA GLY A 26 -2.73 12.94 -18.17
C GLY A 26 -2.79 13.51 -19.58
N ARG A 27 -2.07 14.61 -19.82
CA ARG A 27 -1.97 15.24 -21.16
C ARG A 27 -0.82 14.73 -22.02
N GLY A 28 0.00 13.82 -21.49
CA GLY A 28 1.20 13.32 -22.17
C GLY A 28 0.89 12.17 -23.13
N ASP A 29 1.69 12.07 -24.19
CA ASP A 29 1.64 10.96 -25.13
C ASP A 29 1.99 9.66 -24.40
N GLY A 30 1.05 8.70 -24.40
CA GLY A 30 1.19 7.42 -23.67
C GLY A 30 0.24 7.24 -22.50
N CYS A 31 -0.56 8.25 -22.12
CA CYS A 31 -1.64 8.06 -21.16
C CYS A 31 -2.80 7.29 -21.78
N ALA A 32 -3.29 6.26 -21.08
CA ALA A 32 -4.49 5.51 -21.49
C ALA A 32 -5.73 6.42 -21.54
N VAL A 33 -5.79 7.42 -20.65
CA VAL A 33 -6.77 8.49 -20.66
C VAL A 33 -6.06 9.81 -20.95
N MET A 34 -5.99 10.16 -22.24
CA MET A 34 -5.33 11.38 -22.70
C MET A 34 -6.30 12.57 -22.64
N LEU A 35 -5.96 13.57 -21.82
CA LEU A 35 -6.72 14.81 -21.63
C LEU A 35 -5.94 15.99 -22.19
N ASP A 36 -6.39 16.55 -23.31
CA ASP A 36 -5.71 17.66 -23.99
C ASP A 36 -6.02 19.01 -23.32
N SER A 37 -5.43 19.24 -22.16
CA SER A 37 -5.54 20.51 -21.44
C SER A 37 -4.24 20.86 -20.73
N ARG A 38 -3.86 22.14 -20.80
CA ARG A 38 -2.65 22.66 -20.12
C ARG A 38 -2.77 22.68 -18.59
N SER A 39 -4.00 22.61 -18.06
CA SER A 39 -4.27 22.52 -16.63
C SER A 39 -4.03 21.10 -16.08
N VAL A 40 -3.89 20.11 -16.97
CA VAL A 40 -3.61 18.72 -16.63
C VAL A 40 -2.10 18.47 -16.74
N SER A 41 -1.48 17.84 -15.72
CA SER A 41 -0.09 17.36 -15.81
C SER A 41 0.08 16.30 -16.91
N ARG A 42 1.30 16.17 -17.46
CA ARG A 42 1.59 15.16 -18.51
C ARG A 42 1.27 13.75 -18.05
N LEU A 43 1.63 13.45 -16.80
CA LEU A 43 1.17 12.30 -16.03
C LEU A 43 0.54 12.88 -14.76
N HIS A 44 -0.77 12.72 -14.60
CA HIS A 44 -1.56 13.43 -13.59
C HIS A 44 -2.01 12.49 -12.48
N ALA A 45 -2.59 11.36 -12.86
CA ALA A 45 -3.15 10.38 -11.94
C ALA A 45 -3.08 8.98 -12.54
N LEU A 46 -3.35 7.96 -11.71
CA LEU A 46 -3.56 6.59 -12.13
C LEU A 46 -4.92 6.13 -11.66
N ILE A 47 -5.67 5.47 -12.56
CA ILE A 47 -6.68 4.52 -12.13
C ILE A 47 -6.04 3.15 -12.03
N GLN A 48 -6.30 2.46 -10.93
CA GLN A 48 -5.86 1.09 -10.70
C GLN A 48 -7.09 0.22 -10.49
N ARG A 49 -7.15 -0.91 -11.18
CA ARG A 49 -8.09 -1.98 -10.88
C ARG A 49 -7.43 -2.88 -9.85
N ARG A 50 -8.16 -3.22 -8.80
CA ARG A 50 -7.69 -4.11 -7.75
C ARG A 50 -8.23 -5.51 -7.99
N ASP A 51 -7.70 -6.48 -7.26
CA ASP A 51 -8.03 -7.90 -7.45
C ASP A 51 -9.52 -8.23 -7.22
N ALA A 52 -10.22 -7.41 -6.42
CA ALA A 52 -11.67 -7.53 -6.18
C ALA A 52 -12.54 -6.91 -7.31
N GLY A 53 -11.93 -6.31 -8.33
CA GLY A 53 -12.61 -5.69 -9.47
C GLY A 53 -13.06 -4.23 -9.23
N ASP A 54 -12.82 -3.68 -8.04
CA ASP A 54 -12.98 -2.26 -7.74
C ASP A 54 -11.83 -1.43 -8.33
N PHE A 55 -12.09 -0.14 -8.50
CA PHE A 55 -11.15 0.80 -9.10
C PHE A 55 -10.78 1.87 -8.08
N SER A 56 -9.52 2.30 -8.06
CA SER A 56 -9.09 3.44 -7.24
C SER A 56 -8.30 4.46 -8.04
N LEU A 57 -8.47 5.74 -7.68
CA LEU A 57 -7.76 6.87 -8.23
C LEU A 57 -6.59 7.28 -7.31
N VAL A 58 -5.41 7.42 -7.88
CA VAL A 58 -4.19 7.89 -7.21
C VAL A 58 -3.69 9.14 -7.90
N ASP A 59 -3.59 10.26 -7.19
CA ASP A 59 -2.92 11.46 -7.69
C ASP A 59 -1.39 11.25 -7.66
N LEU A 60 -0.70 11.61 -8.74
CA LEU A 60 0.75 11.42 -8.88
C LEU A 60 1.55 12.69 -8.57
N GLY A 61 1.04 13.56 -7.69
CA GLY A 61 1.65 14.85 -7.40
C GLY A 61 1.34 15.88 -8.48
N SER A 62 0.12 15.85 -9.02
CA SER A 62 -0.27 16.75 -10.09
C SER A 62 -0.26 18.22 -9.64
N ARG A 63 0.07 19.15 -10.55
CA ARG A 63 0.21 20.57 -10.22
C ARG A 63 -1.06 21.18 -9.64
N ASN A 64 -2.21 20.75 -10.14
CA ASN A 64 -3.52 21.29 -9.75
C ASN A 64 -4.29 20.35 -8.81
N GLY A 65 -3.76 19.15 -8.52
CA GLY A 65 -4.47 18.11 -7.78
C GLY A 65 -5.55 17.41 -8.59
N SER A 66 -5.83 16.18 -8.20
CA SER A 66 -7.01 15.41 -8.60
C SER A 66 -8.11 15.52 -7.56
N PHE A 67 -9.38 15.43 -7.97
CA PHE A 67 -10.52 15.46 -7.05
C PHE A 67 -11.52 14.36 -7.37
N VAL A 68 -12.14 13.79 -6.33
CA VAL A 68 -13.30 12.89 -6.41
C VAL A 68 -14.45 13.53 -5.67
N ASN A 69 -15.59 13.76 -6.33
CA ASN A 69 -16.77 14.41 -5.76
C ASN A 69 -16.43 15.73 -5.00
N ASN A 70 -15.58 16.57 -5.62
CA ASN A 70 -15.02 17.83 -5.07
C ASN A 70 -14.04 17.69 -3.89
N HIS A 71 -13.71 16.48 -3.46
CA HIS A 71 -12.72 16.25 -2.41
C HIS A 71 -11.36 15.99 -3.04
N ARG A 72 -10.34 16.72 -2.58
CA ARG A 72 -8.98 16.60 -3.12
C ARG A 72 -8.38 15.23 -2.77
N VAL A 73 -7.88 14.54 -3.78
CA VAL A 73 -7.19 13.26 -3.65
C VAL A 73 -5.79 13.54 -3.12
N SER A 74 -5.59 13.29 -1.83
CA SER A 74 -4.27 13.36 -1.18
C SER A 74 -3.73 11.98 -0.82
N LEU A 75 -4.59 10.96 -0.89
CA LEU A 75 -4.31 9.53 -0.76
C LEU A 75 -5.17 8.79 -1.81
N PRO A 76 -4.84 7.54 -2.17
CA PRO A 76 -5.68 6.73 -3.07
C PRO A 76 -7.15 6.68 -2.64
N VAL A 77 -8.08 6.95 -3.57
CA VAL A 77 -9.54 6.95 -3.32
C VAL A 77 -10.23 5.87 -4.15
N VAL A 78 -11.05 5.02 -3.53
CA VAL A 78 -11.89 4.04 -4.25
C VAL A 78 -13.00 4.74 -5.02
N LEU A 79 -13.23 4.32 -6.26
CA LEU A 79 -14.23 4.88 -7.16
C LEU A 79 -15.50 4.03 -7.14
N ASN A 80 -16.62 4.68 -6.86
CA ASN A 80 -17.96 4.13 -7.00
C ASN A 80 -18.54 4.51 -8.36
N ASP A 81 -19.45 3.68 -8.88
CA ASP A 81 -20.20 4.04 -10.09
C ASP A 81 -20.80 5.44 -9.93
N LYS A 82 -20.67 6.25 -10.98
CA LYS A 82 -21.13 7.65 -11.08
C LYS A 82 -20.29 8.68 -10.33
N ASP A 83 -19.17 8.32 -9.72
CA ASP A 83 -18.27 9.30 -9.12
C ASP A 83 -17.76 10.33 -10.14
N ARG A 84 -17.73 11.60 -9.72
CA ARG A 84 -17.18 12.71 -10.50
C ARG A 84 -15.70 12.87 -10.21
N LEU A 85 -14.88 12.82 -11.24
CA LEU A 85 -13.42 13.01 -11.20
C LEU A 85 -13.07 14.34 -11.85
N ILE A 86 -12.18 15.12 -11.23
CA ILE A 86 -11.70 16.39 -11.78
C ILE A 86 -10.17 16.36 -11.84
N PHE A 87 -9.64 16.69 -13.01
CA PHE A 87 -8.20 16.86 -13.27
C PHE A 87 -7.99 18.20 -13.97
N GLY A 88 -7.43 19.18 -13.27
CA GLY A 88 -7.34 20.55 -13.80
C GLY A 88 -8.74 21.12 -14.09
N ASP A 89 -9.01 21.44 -15.35
CA ASP A 89 -10.30 21.94 -15.86
C ASP A 89 -11.15 20.86 -16.53
N GLN A 90 -10.73 19.59 -16.48
CA GLN A 90 -11.43 18.48 -17.10
C GLN A 90 -12.25 17.71 -16.06
N GLU A 91 -13.54 17.52 -16.35
CA GLU A 91 -14.48 16.76 -15.53
C GLU A 91 -14.87 15.46 -16.22
N LEU A 92 -14.75 14.34 -15.50
CA LEU A 92 -15.10 13.02 -15.99
C LEU A 92 -16.03 12.30 -14.99
N ALA A 93 -16.96 11.50 -15.51
CA ALA A 93 -17.71 10.54 -14.71
C ALA A 93 -17.11 9.14 -14.84
N PHE A 94 -16.89 8.47 -13.72
CA PHE A 94 -16.56 7.06 -13.68
C PHE A 94 -17.83 6.21 -13.78
N ARG A 95 -17.81 5.18 -14.65
CA ARG A 95 -18.91 4.25 -14.84
C ARG A 95 -18.43 2.81 -14.70
N ASN A 96 -19.11 2.04 -13.85
CA ASN A 96 -18.85 0.61 -13.67
C ASN A 96 -20.16 -0.19 -13.83
N PRO A 97 -20.59 -0.46 -15.07
CA PRO A 97 -21.87 -1.10 -15.33
C PRO A 97 -21.92 -2.58 -14.91
N ALA A 98 -20.79 -3.26 -14.73
CA ALA A 98 -20.74 -4.59 -14.12
C ALA A 98 -21.20 -4.55 -12.64
N TYR A 99 -21.08 -3.40 -11.97
CA TYR A 99 -21.53 -3.17 -10.60
C TYR A 99 -22.97 -2.63 -10.53
N ALA A 100 -23.50 -2.05 -11.63
CA ALA A 100 -24.87 -1.56 -11.71
C ALA A 100 -25.94 -2.67 -11.65
N GLY A 101 -25.55 -3.93 -11.89
CA GLY A 101 -26.40 -5.11 -11.77
C GLY A 101 -26.47 -5.73 -10.36
N SER A 102 -25.71 -5.20 -9.39
CA SER A 102 -25.75 -5.64 -7.99
C SER A 102 -26.26 -4.50 -7.09
N LEU A 103 -27.42 -3.95 -7.45
CA LEU A 103 -28.21 -3.08 -6.57
C LEU A 103 -29.35 -3.91 -5.97
N VAL A 104 -29.28 -4.19 -4.67
CA VAL A 104 -30.51 -4.39 -3.89
C VAL A 104 -31.04 -2.98 -3.59
N PRO A 105 -32.25 -2.62 -4.04
CA PRO A 105 -32.75 -1.25 -3.96
C PRO A 105 -33.28 -0.91 -2.57
N ALA A 106 -33.19 0.37 -2.23
CA ALA A 106 -33.89 0.96 -1.09
C ALA A 106 -35.42 0.92 -1.33
N VAL A 107 -36.16 0.21 -0.46
CA VAL A 107 -37.57 0.47 -0.17
C VAL A 107 -37.80 0.35 1.34
N SER A 108 -38.44 1.39 1.86
CA SER A 108 -38.90 1.68 3.23
C SER A 108 -39.99 0.74 3.75
N THR A 109 -39.96 0.39 5.05
CA THR A 109 -40.89 0.77 6.15
C THR A 109 -40.79 -0.27 7.27
N ASP A 110 -40.54 0.21 8.50
CA ASP A 110 -40.58 -0.51 9.78
C ASP A 110 -39.86 -1.87 9.88
N ASP A 111 -38.65 -1.85 10.43
CA ASP A 111 -38.46 -2.44 11.76
C ASP A 111 -37.14 -1.95 12.38
N ARG A 112 -37.26 -1.38 13.58
CA ARG A 112 -36.14 -0.93 14.41
C ARG A 112 -35.48 -2.16 15.05
N ASN A 113 -34.15 -2.16 15.11
CA ASN A 113 -33.28 -3.14 15.79
C ASN A 113 -33.06 -4.50 15.09
N ALA A 114 -32.08 -4.57 14.19
CA ALA A 114 -31.23 -5.76 14.06
C ALA A 114 -29.80 -5.33 13.70
N PRO A 115 -28.77 -5.71 14.49
CA PRO A 115 -27.39 -5.32 14.21
C PRO A 115 -26.91 -6.04 12.94
N THR A 116 -26.53 -5.26 11.93
CA THR A 116 -25.87 -5.75 10.72
C THR A 116 -24.53 -6.34 11.12
N THR A 117 -24.48 -7.67 11.26
CA THR A 117 -23.28 -8.40 11.63
C THR A 117 -22.40 -8.48 10.38
N GLN A 118 -21.65 -7.41 10.10
CA GLN A 118 -20.46 -7.49 9.27
C GLN A 118 -19.52 -8.50 9.94
N MET A 119 -19.17 -9.59 9.25
CA MET A 119 -18.21 -10.56 9.78
C MET A 119 -16.83 -9.91 9.89
N HIS A 120 -16.55 -9.32 11.05
CA HIS A 120 -15.22 -8.99 11.51
C HIS A 120 -14.59 -10.29 12.01
N THR A 121 -13.67 -10.88 11.24
CA THR A 121 -12.92 -12.03 11.75
C THR A 121 -11.69 -11.49 12.49
N HIS A 122 -11.62 -11.82 13.78
CA HIS A 122 -10.39 -11.67 14.55
C HIS A 122 -9.43 -12.77 14.13
N SER A 123 -8.50 -12.45 13.23
CA SER A 123 -7.46 -13.39 12.82
C SER A 123 -6.12 -12.97 13.41
N LEU A 124 -5.27 -13.94 13.68
CA LEU A 124 -3.86 -13.67 13.91
C LEU A 124 -3.26 -13.25 12.57
N ALA A 125 -2.60 -12.10 12.53
CA ALA A 125 -1.98 -11.60 11.31
C ALA A 125 -0.59 -11.02 11.58
N THR A 126 0.27 -11.08 10.57
CA THR A 126 1.53 -10.35 10.52
C THR A 126 1.38 -9.19 9.57
N ILE A 127 1.65 -8.01 10.08
CA ILE A 127 1.63 -6.75 9.35
C ILE A 127 3.07 -6.34 9.09
N VAL A 128 3.41 -6.15 7.81
CA VAL A 128 4.68 -5.57 7.38
C VAL A 128 4.39 -4.18 6.85
N VAL A 129 5.09 -3.18 7.34
CA VAL A 129 5.09 -1.82 6.79
C VAL A 129 6.51 -1.54 6.28
N VAL A 130 6.64 -1.13 5.03
CA VAL A 130 7.90 -0.70 4.43
C VAL A 130 7.75 0.72 3.93
N ASP A 131 8.66 1.61 4.30
CA ASP A 131 8.64 3.02 3.89
C ASP A 131 10.00 3.46 3.33
N ILE A 132 9.98 4.39 2.38
CA ILE A 132 11.20 4.95 1.79
C ILE A 132 11.76 6.04 2.70
N ARG A 133 13.01 5.88 3.12
CA ARG A 133 13.68 6.84 4.01
C ARG A 133 14.01 8.13 3.28
N ASP A 134 13.77 9.22 3.99
CA ASP A 134 14.09 10.58 3.55
C ASP A 134 13.53 10.88 2.14
N PHE A 135 12.35 10.33 1.85
CA PHE A 135 11.68 10.48 0.57
C PHE A 135 11.33 11.95 0.27
N THR A 136 10.87 12.72 1.26
CA THR A 136 10.49 14.13 1.05
C THR A 136 11.66 15.01 0.58
N PRO A 137 12.85 14.98 1.22
CA PRO A 137 14.04 15.65 0.68
C PRO A 137 14.44 15.18 -0.73
N LEU A 138 14.35 13.86 -0.99
CA LEU A 138 14.67 13.31 -2.29
C LEU A 138 13.72 13.84 -3.39
N ALA A 139 12.42 13.84 -3.11
CA ALA A 139 11.39 14.31 -4.03
C ALA A 139 11.54 15.78 -4.44
N GLN A 140 12.19 16.60 -3.61
CA GLN A 140 12.46 18.01 -3.90
C GLN A 140 13.67 18.26 -4.81
N THR A 141 14.57 17.28 -4.92
CA THR A 141 15.85 17.41 -5.66
C THR A 141 15.86 16.63 -6.97
N VAL A 142 14.98 15.65 -7.10
CA VAL A 142 14.84 14.78 -8.27
C VAL A 142 13.82 15.39 -9.23
N SER A 143 14.05 15.25 -10.54
CA SER A 143 13.06 15.65 -11.54
C SER A 143 11.78 14.82 -11.40
N GLU A 144 10.61 15.44 -11.60
CA GLU A 144 9.31 14.78 -11.44
C GLU A 144 9.21 13.47 -12.24
N ALA A 145 9.73 13.45 -13.47
CA ALA A 145 9.72 12.27 -14.34
C ALA A 145 10.54 11.11 -13.75
N LEU A 146 11.73 11.41 -13.22
CA LEU A 146 12.61 10.41 -12.64
C LEU A 146 12.07 9.90 -11.30
N LEU A 147 11.49 10.80 -10.49
CA LEU A 147 10.84 10.45 -9.23
C LEU A 147 9.64 9.52 -9.47
N SER A 148 8.78 9.87 -10.42
CA SER A 148 7.61 9.07 -10.80
C SER A 148 8.02 7.68 -11.31
N GLN A 149 9.06 7.61 -12.14
CA GLN A 149 9.61 6.34 -12.62
C GLN A 149 10.16 5.48 -11.47
N ALA A 150 10.94 6.08 -10.57
CA ALA A 150 11.53 5.37 -9.43
C ALA A 150 10.44 4.79 -8.52
N ILE A 151 9.45 5.60 -8.16
CA ILE A 151 8.37 5.22 -7.25
C ILE A 151 7.40 4.23 -7.89
N GLY A 152 7.01 4.45 -9.15
CA GLY A 152 6.18 3.50 -9.89
C GLY A 152 6.86 2.13 -10.01
N THR A 153 8.17 2.11 -10.32
CA THR A 153 8.94 0.87 -10.40
C THR A 153 9.05 0.20 -9.03
N TRP A 154 9.30 0.99 -7.97
CA TRP A 154 9.41 0.47 -6.62
C TRP A 154 8.11 -0.17 -6.15
N PHE A 155 6.96 0.50 -6.29
CA PHE A 155 5.67 -0.07 -5.92
C PHE A 155 5.33 -1.34 -6.69
N LEU A 156 5.59 -1.39 -8.00
CA LEU A 156 5.40 -2.60 -8.80
C LEU A 156 6.24 -3.77 -8.29
N ARG A 157 7.52 -3.53 -7.95
CA ARG A 157 8.41 -4.56 -7.40
C ARG A 157 7.97 -5.02 -6.03
N VAL A 158 7.57 -4.10 -5.14
CA VAL A 158 7.07 -4.44 -3.81
C VAL A 158 5.84 -5.35 -3.93
N GLY A 159 4.85 -4.96 -4.73
CA GLY A 159 3.64 -5.76 -4.94
C GLY A 159 3.92 -7.17 -5.44
N GLN A 160 4.81 -7.30 -6.44
CA GLN A 160 5.22 -8.61 -6.97
C GLN A 160 5.88 -9.50 -5.91
N VAL A 161 6.78 -8.94 -5.10
CA VAL A 161 7.50 -9.67 -4.05
C VAL A 161 6.54 -10.14 -2.96
N THR A 162 5.70 -9.25 -2.44
CA THR A 162 4.78 -9.59 -1.34
C THR A 162 3.76 -10.63 -1.77
N GLN A 163 3.18 -10.49 -2.97
CA GLN A 163 2.21 -11.43 -3.51
C GLN A 163 2.82 -12.82 -3.71
N ARG A 164 4.01 -12.88 -4.34
CA ARG A 164 4.73 -14.16 -4.54
C ARG A 164 5.05 -14.86 -3.22
N LEU A 165 5.32 -14.11 -2.16
CA LEU A 165 5.64 -14.65 -0.82
C LEU A 165 4.40 -14.81 0.07
N GLY A 166 3.20 -14.78 -0.52
CA GLY A 166 1.97 -15.23 0.12
C GLY A 166 1.32 -14.20 1.04
N SER A 167 1.60 -12.90 0.86
CA SER A 167 0.79 -11.87 1.54
C SER A 167 -0.66 -11.97 1.06
N TRP A 168 -1.59 -11.89 2.00
CA TRP A 168 -3.02 -11.90 1.76
C TRP A 168 -3.55 -10.58 1.19
N ALA A 169 -2.99 -9.43 1.63
CA ALA A 169 -3.35 -8.12 1.09
C ALA A 169 -2.16 -7.15 1.10
N GLN A 170 -2.21 -6.12 0.26
CA GLN A 170 -1.30 -4.97 0.30
C GLN A 170 -2.07 -3.65 0.19
N LYS A 171 -1.53 -2.59 0.79
CA LYS A 171 -2.07 -1.23 0.74
C LYS A 171 -0.93 -0.23 0.61
N TYR A 172 -1.14 0.77 -0.25
CA TYR A 172 -0.20 1.85 -0.52
C TYR A 172 -0.64 3.11 0.23
N ILE A 173 0.22 3.70 1.05
CA ILE A 173 -0.09 4.83 1.93
C ILE A 173 1.05 5.84 1.82
N GLY A 174 0.89 6.83 0.94
CA GLY A 174 1.98 7.75 0.63
C GLY A 174 3.15 7.01 -0.03
N ASP A 175 4.33 7.12 0.56
CA ASP A 175 5.59 6.43 0.25
C ASP A 175 5.74 5.06 0.91
N ALA A 176 4.80 4.67 1.77
CA ALA A 176 4.81 3.39 2.47
C ALA A 176 3.93 2.33 1.79
N VAL A 177 4.34 1.07 1.94
CA VAL A 177 3.54 -0.12 1.61
C VAL A 177 3.28 -0.92 2.88
N MET A 178 2.01 -1.23 3.12
CA MET A 178 1.58 -2.17 4.14
C MET A 178 1.19 -3.50 3.48
N ALA A 179 1.74 -4.62 3.93
CA ALA A 179 1.36 -5.96 3.51
C ALA A 179 0.93 -6.81 4.71
N VAL A 180 -0.06 -7.68 4.49
CA VAL A 180 -0.71 -8.45 5.56
C VAL A 180 -0.61 -9.94 5.23
N TRP A 181 -0.14 -10.74 6.17
CA TRP A 181 -0.23 -12.21 6.15
C TRP A 181 -1.22 -12.65 7.21
N VAL A 182 -2.22 -13.45 6.82
CA VAL A 182 -3.22 -13.99 7.74
C VAL A 182 -2.81 -15.40 8.13
N HIS A 183 -2.87 -15.71 9.42
CA HIS A 183 -2.40 -16.96 9.99
C HIS A 183 -3.56 -17.78 10.52
N ASP A 184 -4.05 -18.72 9.71
CA ASP A 184 -5.14 -19.63 10.09
C ASP A 184 -4.64 -20.82 10.93
N ASN A 185 -3.35 -21.17 10.80
CA ASN A 185 -2.75 -22.30 11.47
C ASN A 185 -1.43 -21.91 12.18
N ARG A 186 -1.44 -21.94 13.52
CA ARG A 186 -0.26 -21.61 14.34
C ARG A 186 0.97 -22.46 14.06
N THR A 187 0.80 -23.70 13.59
CA THR A 187 1.95 -24.59 13.29
C THR A 187 2.77 -24.11 12.09
N GLN A 188 2.19 -23.28 11.21
CA GLN A 188 2.86 -22.71 10.04
C GLN A 188 3.38 -21.29 10.28
N LEU A 189 3.07 -20.71 11.44
CA LEU A 189 3.35 -19.31 11.76
C LEU A 189 4.83 -18.96 11.58
N GLN A 190 5.74 -19.80 12.06
CA GLN A 190 7.18 -19.58 11.92
C GLN A 190 7.59 -19.49 10.44
N ALA A 191 7.13 -20.42 9.60
CA ALA A 191 7.44 -20.42 8.18
C ALA A 191 6.81 -19.22 7.44
N GLU A 192 5.63 -18.78 7.86
CA GLU A 192 4.97 -17.58 7.34
C GLU A 192 5.69 -16.29 7.74
N LEU A 193 6.20 -16.22 8.97
CA LEU A 193 7.06 -15.11 9.42
C LEU A 193 8.36 -15.06 8.63
N VAL A 194 9.01 -16.20 8.39
CA VAL A 194 10.20 -16.28 7.53
C VAL A 194 9.88 -15.79 6.13
N ARG A 195 8.73 -16.17 5.54
CA ARG A 195 8.29 -15.65 4.23
C ARG A 195 8.08 -14.13 4.23
N ALA A 196 7.47 -13.57 5.27
CA ALA A 196 7.30 -12.12 5.41
C ALA A 196 8.65 -11.39 5.53
N LEU A 197 9.61 -11.95 6.26
CA LEU A 197 10.96 -11.41 6.36
C LEU A 197 11.76 -11.55 5.06
N ARG A 198 11.61 -12.67 4.32
CA ARG A 198 12.15 -12.80 2.96
C ARG A 198 11.58 -11.71 2.05
N ALA A 199 10.30 -11.36 2.16
CA ALA A 199 9.71 -10.29 1.38
C ALA A 199 10.36 -8.93 1.71
N VAL A 200 10.55 -8.63 2.99
CA VAL A 200 11.27 -7.42 3.43
C VAL A 200 12.69 -7.36 2.86
N ASN A 201 13.43 -8.46 2.88
CA ASN A 201 14.78 -8.52 2.33
C ASN A 201 14.79 -8.34 0.80
N GLU A 202 13.90 -9.02 0.07
CA GLU A 202 13.80 -8.89 -1.38
C GLU A 202 13.37 -7.48 -1.82
N ILE A 203 12.51 -6.81 -1.05
CA ILE A 203 12.17 -5.40 -1.27
C ILE A 203 13.41 -4.50 -1.11
N ASN A 204 14.26 -4.75 -0.11
CA ASN A 204 15.52 -4.01 0.07
C ASN A 204 16.48 -4.21 -1.13
N VAL A 205 16.59 -5.44 -1.62
CA VAL A 205 17.40 -5.75 -2.82
C VAL A 205 16.85 -4.99 -4.04
N ALA A 206 15.54 -5.07 -4.30
CA ALA A 206 14.90 -4.36 -5.41
C ALA A 206 15.07 -2.83 -5.30
N THR A 207 15.00 -2.28 -4.09
CA THR A 207 15.24 -0.86 -3.81
C THR A 207 16.68 -0.45 -4.19
N SER A 208 17.65 -1.30 -3.84
CA SER A 208 19.06 -1.09 -4.17
C SER A 208 19.32 -1.19 -5.68
N GLU A 209 18.64 -2.09 -6.39
CA GLU A 209 18.70 -2.20 -7.85
C GLU A 209 18.16 -0.95 -8.54
N ILE A 210 16.99 -0.47 -8.11
CA ILE A 210 16.40 0.77 -8.65
C ILE A 210 17.36 1.95 -8.46
N SER A 211 18.00 2.02 -7.29
CA SER A 211 19.01 3.06 -6.99
C SER A 211 20.22 3.03 -7.90
N ARG A 212 20.61 1.84 -8.40
CA ARG A 212 21.73 1.69 -9.34
C ARG A 212 21.33 1.95 -10.79
N LEU A 213 20.09 1.62 -11.16
CA LEU A 213 19.59 1.74 -12.53
C LEU A 213 19.15 3.16 -12.89
N LEU A 214 18.70 3.93 -11.91
CA LEU A 214 18.19 5.28 -12.10
C LEU A 214 19.21 6.32 -11.62
N PRO A 215 19.40 7.45 -12.34
CA PRO A 215 20.36 8.49 -11.98
C PRO A 215 19.86 9.37 -10.81
N LEU A 216 19.62 8.74 -9.66
CA LEU A 216 19.18 9.42 -8.44
C LEU A 216 20.36 10.13 -7.75
N PRO A 217 20.13 11.25 -7.04
CA PRO A 217 21.17 12.01 -6.35
C PRO A 217 21.79 11.26 -5.16
N GLY A 218 21.17 10.16 -4.74
CA GLY A 218 21.69 9.26 -3.71
C GLY A 218 20.92 7.94 -3.70
N PRO A 219 21.39 6.94 -2.92
CA PRO A 219 20.74 5.64 -2.84
C PRO A 219 19.38 5.74 -2.15
N LEU A 220 18.37 5.07 -2.70
CA LEU A 220 17.12 4.81 -1.99
C LEU A 220 17.40 3.85 -0.84
N ARG A 221 16.81 4.15 0.29
CA ARG A 221 16.87 3.34 1.50
C ARG A 221 15.47 3.15 2.03
N ILE A 222 15.23 2.05 2.73
CA ILE A 222 13.92 1.75 3.32
C ILE A 222 14.05 1.47 4.82
N GLY A 223 12.96 1.69 5.54
CA GLY A 223 12.72 1.13 6.87
C GLY A 223 11.62 0.08 6.79
N ALA A 224 11.68 -0.95 7.63
CA ALA A 224 10.61 -1.94 7.73
C ALA A 224 10.20 -2.22 9.17
N GLY A 225 8.90 -2.14 9.45
CA GLY A 225 8.29 -2.54 10.71
C GLY A 225 7.46 -3.80 10.53
N VAL A 226 7.67 -4.81 11.37
CA VAL A 226 6.92 -6.07 11.30
C VAL A 226 6.30 -6.37 12.65
N ASN A 227 4.99 -6.61 12.68
CA ASN A 227 4.30 -6.92 13.92
C ASN A 227 3.21 -7.98 13.74
N THR A 228 3.13 -8.89 14.70
CA THR A 228 2.25 -10.06 14.68
C THR A 228 1.31 -10.00 15.86
N GLY A 229 0.02 -10.12 15.60
CA GLY A 229 -0.99 -10.00 16.64
C GLY A 229 -2.40 -10.17 16.11
N PRO A 230 -3.41 -10.18 16.99
CA PRO A 230 -4.79 -10.17 16.55
C PRO A 230 -5.05 -8.88 15.76
N ALA A 231 -5.65 -9.01 14.59
CA ALA A 231 -6.12 -7.91 13.79
C ALA A 231 -7.58 -8.18 13.41
N ILE A 232 -8.40 -7.13 13.44
CA ILE A 232 -9.72 -7.23 12.84
C ILE A 232 -9.49 -7.12 11.33
N LEU A 233 -9.81 -8.19 10.63
CA LEU A 233 -9.85 -8.23 9.18
C LEU A 233 -11.33 -8.16 8.80
N GLY A 234 -11.73 -7.09 8.13
CA GLY A 234 -13.13 -6.88 7.78
C GLY A 234 -13.37 -5.76 6.78
N GLY A 235 -14.53 -5.83 6.14
CA GLY A 235 -14.99 -4.86 5.14
C GLY A 235 -14.53 -5.16 3.71
N PHE A 236 -15.17 -4.49 2.74
CA PHE A 236 -14.85 -4.55 1.31
C PHE A 236 -13.49 -3.93 0.94
N GLU A 237 -12.80 -3.32 1.91
CA GLU A 237 -11.50 -2.65 1.73
C GLU A 237 -10.34 -3.36 2.43
N TYR A 238 -10.57 -4.59 2.95
CA TYR A 238 -9.56 -5.42 3.62
C TYR A 238 -8.74 -4.64 4.66
N THR A 239 -9.44 -3.84 5.46
CA THR A 239 -8.79 -2.97 6.43
C THR A 239 -8.37 -3.81 7.62
N ALA A 240 -7.08 -4.10 7.73
CA ALA A 240 -6.52 -4.51 9.00
C ALA A 240 -6.60 -3.31 9.94
N LEU A 241 -7.41 -3.43 11.00
CA LEU A 241 -7.57 -2.42 12.04
C LEU A 241 -7.19 -3.00 13.40
N GLY A 242 -6.46 -2.22 14.19
CA GLY A 242 -6.14 -2.57 15.57
C GLY A 242 -4.74 -2.19 16.01
N ASP A 243 -4.45 -2.47 17.28
CA ASP A 243 -3.15 -2.20 17.92
C ASP A 243 -1.97 -2.80 17.13
N THR A 244 -2.18 -3.99 16.54
CA THR A 244 -1.17 -4.70 15.76
C THR A 244 -0.67 -3.90 14.56
N VAL A 245 -1.59 -3.25 13.83
CA VAL A 245 -1.29 -2.45 12.64
C VAL A 245 -0.60 -1.14 13.05
N ASN A 246 -1.14 -0.47 14.07
CA ASN A 246 -0.54 0.77 14.59
C ASN A 246 0.89 0.52 15.08
N ALA A 247 1.14 -0.58 15.79
CA ALA A 247 2.46 -0.96 16.23
C ALA A 247 3.42 -1.21 15.06
N ALA A 248 2.98 -1.82 13.95
CA ALA A 248 3.83 -2.02 12.77
C ALA A 248 4.33 -0.70 12.15
N PHE A 249 3.45 0.28 11.95
CA PHE A 249 3.84 1.62 11.50
C PHE A 249 4.81 2.32 12.45
N ARG A 250 4.63 2.10 13.75
CA ARG A 250 5.48 2.73 14.77
C ARG A 250 6.84 2.07 14.88
N LEU A 251 6.91 0.75 14.68
CA LEU A 251 8.16 0.00 14.58
C LEU A 251 8.96 0.43 13.35
N GLU A 252 8.30 0.55 12.19
CA GLU A 252 8.90 1.08 10.96
C GLU A 252 9.52 2.45 11.24
N ALA A 253 8.74 3.40 11.75
CA ALA A 253 9.22 4.75 12.00
C ALA A 253 10.39 4.78 13.02
N ALA A 254 10.39 3.86 14.00
CA ALA A 254 11.46 3.74 14.98
C ALA A 254 12.79 3.26 14.36
N THR A 255 12.77 2.54 13.23
CA THR A 255 13.98 2.03 12.57
C THR A 255 15.00 3.14 12.26
N LYS A 256 14.52 4.36 11.95
CA LYS A 256 15.38 5.54 11.73
C LYS A 256 16.19 5.91 12.97
N GLY A 257 15.56 5.98 14.14
CA GLY A 257 16.23 6.31 15.40
C GLY A 257 17.12 5.18 15.94
N LEU A 258 16.80 3.93 15.57
CA LEU A 258 17.58 2.76 15.96
C LEU A 258 18.84 2.55 15.10
N GLY A 259 18.95 3.23 13.95
CA GLY A 259 20.06 3.05 13.02
C GLY A 259 20.08 1.68 12.33
N LEU A 260 18.97 0.94 12.35
CA LEU A 260 18.82 -0.41 11.80
C LEU A 260 17.73 -0.43 10.73
N GLY A 261 17.73 -1.44 9.86
CA GLY A 261 16.83 -1.48 8.70
C GLY A 261 15.43 -2.01 9.01
N VAL A 262 15.35 -2.95 9.95
CA VAL A 262 14.10 -3.67 10.28
C VAL A 262 13.87 -3.70 11.78
N ALA A 263 12.63 -3.53 12.21
CA ALA A 263 12.20 -3.66 13.60
C ALA A 263 10.99 -4.59 13.73
N LEU A 264 11.09 -5.57 14.63
CA LEU A 264 10.05 -6.54 14.93
C LEU A 264 9.40 -6.25 16.29
N GLY A 265 8.11 -6.52 16.39
CA GLY A 265 7.43 -6.58 17.67
C GLY A 265 7.90 -7.77 18.52
N GLU A 266 7.75 -7.66 19.85
CA GLU A 266 8.17 -8.70 20.80
C GLU A 266 7.57 -10.07 20.49
N ARG A 267 6.27 -10.11 20.18
CA ARG A 267 5.59 -11.35 19.80
C ARG A 267 6.12 -11.91 18.49
N THR A 268 6.30 -11.07 17.47
CA THR A 268 6.83 -11.48 16.17
C THR A 268 8.18 -12.16 16.35
N PHE A 269 9.07 -11.57 17.14
CA PHE A 269 10.38 -12.16 17.43
C PHE A 269 10.26 -13.48 18.19
N ALA A 270 9.40 -13.57 19.21
CA ALA A 270 9.21 -14.81 19.98
C ALA A 270 8.69 -15.96 19.11
N GLU A 271 7.78 -15.70 18.18
CA GLU A 271 7.17 -16.71 17.30
C GLU A 271 8.12 -17.14 16.15
N LEU A 272 9.24 -16.45 15.91
CA LEU A 272 10.31 -16.93 15.03
C LEU A 272 11.05 -18.14 15.62
N GLY A 273 10.89 -18.42 16.92
CA GLY A 273 11.47 -19.60 17.57
C GLY A 273 12.99 -19.61 17.62
N LEU A 274 13.62 -18.42 17.63
CA LEU A 274 15.08 -18.29 17.64
C LEU A 274 15.67 -18.62 19.02
N ALA A 275 16.80 -19.32 19.02
CA ALA A 275 17.66 -19.50 20.19
C ALA A 275 18.18 -18.13 20.70
N PRO A 276 18.62 -18.00 21.96
CA PRO A 276 18.46 -16.77 22.75
C PRO A 276 19.15 -15.48 22.27
N MET A 277 19.99 -15.53 21.24
CA MET A 277 20.79 -14.40 20.74
C MET A 277 21.01 -14.53 19.22
N GLY A 278 19.93 -14.53 18.43
CA GLY A 278 20.05 -14.26 16.99
C GLY A 278 20.63 -12.86 16.72
N PRO A 279 20.87 -12.46 15.46
CA PRO A 279 21.41 -11.13 15.10
C PRO A 279 20.51 -9.93 15.49
N PHE A 280 19.36 -10.20 16.08
CA PHE A 280 18.40 -9.20 16.51
C PHE A 280 18.82 -8.54 17.82
N GLN A 281 18.83 -7.21 17.80
CA GLN A 281 19.16 -6.38 18.94
C GLN A 281 17.87 -5.99 19.68
N ARG A 282 17.77 -6.37 20.95
CA ARG A 282 16.66 -5.93 21.81
C ARG A 282 16.77 -4.44 22.10
N ARG A 283 15.72 -3.67 21.82
CA ARG A 283 15.63 -2.22 21.99
C ARG A 283 14.33 -1.86 22.73
N GLN A 284 14.39 -0.81 23.54
CA GLN A 284 13.19 -0.18 24.09
C GLN A 284 12.85 1.02 23.20
N VAL A 285 11.63 1.06 22.68
CA VAL A 285 11.17 2.12 21.78
C VAL A 285 9.95 2.81 22.37
N VAL A 286 9.99 4.14 22.41
CA VAL A 286 8.83 4.96 22.76
C VAL A 286 8.02 5.19 21.50
N LEU A 287 6.90 4.50 21.39
CA LEU A 287 6.04 4.57 20.22
C LEU A 287 4.98 5.65 20.46
N LYS A 288 4.90 6.65 19.59
CA LYS A 288 3.91 7.73 19.68
C LYS A 288 2.49 7.15 19.74
N GLY A 289 1.75 7.45 20.81
CA GLY A 289 0.40 6.93 21.08
C GLY A 289 0.35 5.79 22.11
N TYR A 290 1.50 5.37 22.65
CA TYR A 290 1.59 4.44 23.77
C TYR A 290 2.13 5.15 25.01
N GLU A 291 1.57 4.83 26.18
CA GLU A 291 2.00 5.40 27.46
C GLU A 291 3.32 4.80 27.96
N ALA A 292 3.63 3.56 27.57
CA ALA A 292 4.83 2.84 27.98
C ALA A 292 5.74 2.52 26.79
N SER A 293 7.06 2.45 27.04
CA SER A 293 8.02 1.94 26.07
C SER A 293 7.69 0.47 25.74
N LYS A 294 7.70 0.13 24.46
CA LYS A 294 7.54 -1.25 24.00
C LYS A 294 8.89 -1.86 23.67
N THR A 295 9.02 -3.17 23.88
CA THR A 295 10.17 -3.94 23.41
C THR A 295 10.09 -4.13 21.89
N ALA A 296 11.16 -3.79 21.19
CA ALA A 296 11.35 -4.08 19.77
C ALA A 296 12.64 -4.87 19.57
N TRP A 297 12.67 -5.69 18.53
CA TRP A 297 13.85 -6.45 18.12
C TRP A 297 14.29 -5.98 16.74
N ALA A 298 15.44 -5.34 16.66
CA ALA A 298 15.88 -4.67 15.44
C ALA A 298 17.10 -5.36 14.82
N ILE A 299 17.21 -5.33 13.50
CA ILE A 299 18.26 -5.99 12.73
C ILE A 299 18.66 -5.14 11.51
N SER A 300 19.91 -5.25 11.06
CA SER A 300 20.36 -4.66 9.81
C SER A 300 19.86 -5.50 8.62
N PHE A 301 19.82 -4.93 7.41
CA PHE A 301 19.47 -5.72 6.22
C PHE A 301 20.53 -6.79 5.88
N GLU A 302 21.80 -6.50 6.14
CA GLU A 302 22.91 -7.44 5.93
C GLU A 302 22.78 -8.66 6.85
N ASP A 303 22.56 -8.42 8.15
CA ASP A 303 22.36 -9.52 9.11
C ASP A 303 21.05 -10.28 8.84
N LEU A 304 20.02 -9.60 8.34
CA LEU A 304 18.76 -10.23 7.95
C LEU A 304 18.96 -11.19 6.78
N GLU A 305 19.73 -10.81 5.76
CA GLU A 305 20.06 -11.68 4.63
C GLU A 305 20.79 -12.94 5.10
N ILE A 306 21.82 -12.78 5.94
CA ILE A 306 22.58 -13.89 6.53
C ILE A 306 21.67 -14.81 7.34
N PHE A 307 20.79 -14.23 8.17
CA PHE A 307 19.81 -14.97 8.95
C PHE A 307 18.88 -15.80 8.06
N LEU A 308 18.31 -15.20 7.01
CA LEU A 308 17.37 -15.86 6.11
C LEU A 308 18.01 -16.94 5.23
N ALA A 309 19.31 -16.88 4.99
CA ALA A 309 20.06 -17.93 4.30
C ALA A 309 20.16 -19.23 5.13
N GLN A 310 19.99 -19.13 6.46
CA GLN A 310 20.03 -20.28 7.39
C GLN A 310 18.63 -20.83 7.67
N CYS A 311 17.58 -20.07 7.35
CA CYS A 311 16.20 -20.52 7.47
C CYS A 311 15.84 -21.48 6.31
N PRO A 312 15.01 -22.50 6.58
CA PRO A 312 14.49 -23.39 5.56
C PRO A 312 13.56 -22.69 4.54
#